data_AF-A0A661YH37-F1
#
_entry.id   AF-A0A661YH37-F1
#
_cell.length_a   1.000
_cell.length_b   1.000
_cell.length_c   1.000
_cell.angle_alpha   90.00
_cell.angle_beta   90.00
_cell.angle_gamma   90.00
#
_symmetry.space_group_name_H-M   'P 1'
#
loop_
_entity.id
_entity.type
_entity.pdbx_description
1 polymer ?
#
loop_
_entity_poly.entity_id
_entity_poly.type
_entity_poly.pdbx_seq_one_letter_code
_entity_poly.pdbx_strand_id
1 'polypeptide(L)' 'MTYESKKALDEFLETIKNTDKTLLDPDKTIDEQGHVDGYQHVFHLLKSSIQFYLFNDPLRPRLMLLADEDHKLIGDNVDA' A
#
# COMPACT_ATOMS: atom_id res chain seq x y z
N MET A 1 -25.68 -7.39 16.34
CA MET A 1 -24.36 -6.95 16.82
C MET A 1 -23.49 -6.74 15.61
N THR A 2 -23.00 -5.52 15.41
CA THR A 2 -21.97 -5.25 14.40
C THR A 2 -20.63 -5.53 15.05
N TYR A 3 -19.80 -6.38 14.43
CA TYR A 3 -18.47 -6.67 14.95
C TYR A 3 -17.54 -5.48 14.68
N GLU A 4 -16.75 -5.04 15.66
CA GLU A 4 -15.73 -4.00 15.46
C GLU A 4 -14.74 -4.37 14.35
N SER A 5 -14.46 -5.67 14.19
CA SER A 5 -13.64 -6.17 13.07
C SER A 5 -14.27 -5.92 11.70
N LYS A 6 -15.60 -5.97 11.58
CA LYS A 6 -16.31 -5.65 10.35
C LYS A 6 -16.23 -4.14 10.06
N LYS A 7 -16.40 -3.30 11.10
CA LYS A 7 -16.24 -1.85 10.97
C LYS A 7 -14.83 -1.48 10.52
N ALA A 8 -13.79 -2.05 11.14
CA ALA A 8 -12.41 -1.81 10.76
C ALA A 8 -12.10 -2.25 9.32
N LEU A 9 -12.65 -3.40 8.88
CA LEU A 9 -12.52 -3.84 7.49
C LEU A 9 -13.18 -2.85 6.52
N ASP A 10 -14.38 -2.36 6.84
CA ASP A 10 -15.09 -1.41 5.99
C ASP A 10 -14.33 -0.07 5.88
N GLU A 11 -13.79 0.44 6.99
CA GLU A 11 -12.95 1.64 7.02
C GLU A 11 -11.65 1.46 6.21
N PHE A 12 -11.02 0.29 6.30
CA PHE A 12 -9.85 -0.05 5.50
C PHE A 12 -10.16 -0.04 4.00
N LEU A 13 -11.22 -0.73 3.58
CA LEU A 13 -11.62 -0.80 2.18
C LEU A 13 -12.00 0.58 1.61
N GLU A 14 -12.68 1.42 2.39
CA GLU A 14 -13.01 2.78 1.96
C GLU A 14 -11.76 3.65 1.82
N THR A 15 -10.75 3.46 2.68
CA THR A 15 -9.45 4.16 2.56
C THR A 15 -8.76 3.80 1.25
N ILE A 16 -8.68 2.50 0.92
CA ILE A 16 -8.07 2.02 -0.33
C ILE A 16 -8.76 2.62 -1.55
N LYS A 17 -10.09 2.58 -1.55
CA LYS A 17 -10.92 3.08 -2.65
C LYS A 17 -10.67 4.56 -2.95
N ASN A 18 -10.31 5.36 -1.95
CA ASN A 18 -10.06 6.80 -2.10
C ASN A 18 -8.57 7.17 -2.17
N THR A 19 -7.67 6.19 -2.26
CA THR A 19 -6.21 6.43 -2.24
C THR A 19 -5.72 7.13 -3.51
N ASP A 20 -6.42 6.96 -4.63
CA ASP A 20 -6.17 7.63 -5.91
C ASP A 20 -6.12 9.16 -5.76
N LYS A 21 -7.04 9.75 -4.99
CA LYS A 21 -7.10 11.20 -4.74
C LYS A 21 -5.84 11.77 -4.11
N THR A 22 -5.07 10.94 -3.40
CA THR A 22 -3.84 11.37 -2.71
C THR A 22 -2.59 11.10 -3.55
N LEU A 23 -2.57 9.99 -4.31
CA LEU A 23 -1.37 9.56 -5.04
C LEU A 23 -1.38 9.99 -6.52
N LEU A 24 -2.55 10.02 -7.15
CA LEU A 24 -2.76 10.42 -8.54
C LEU A 24 -3.28 11.85 -8.62
N ASP A 25 -2.57 12.76 -7.95
CA ASP A 25 -2.88 14.19 -7.89
C ASP A 25 -3.20 14.74 -9.29
N PRO A 26 -4.42 15.26 -9.53
CA PRO A 26 -4.84 15.77 -10.83
C PRO A 26 -4.02 16.99 -11.29
N ASP A 27 -3.33 17.67 -10.37
CA ASP A 27 -2.47 18.82 -10.69
C ASP A 27 -1.08 18.39 -11.20
N LYS A 28 -0.74 17.11 -11.10
CA LYS A 28 0.48 16.57 -11.73
C LYS A 28 0.18 16.24 -13.19
N THR A 29 1.06 16.68 -14.09
CA THR A 29 1.03 16.23 -15.48
C THR A 29 1.53 14.79 -15.54
N ILE A 30 0.62 13.84 -15.36
CA ILE A 30 0.86 12.39 -15.46
C ILE A 30 0.40 11.95 -16.84
N ASP A 31 1.22 11.17 -17.54
CA ASP A 31 0.82 10.52 -18.79
C ASP A 31 -0.01 9.25 -18.53
N GLU A 32 -0.53 8.62 -19.58
CA GLU A 32 -1.36 7.42 -19.41
C GLU A 32 -0.62 6.29 -18.69
N GLN A 33 0.69 6.13 -18.96
CA GLN A 33 1.52 5.13 -18.31
C GLN A 33 1.71 5.44 -16.82
N GLY A 34 1.99 6.69 -16.47
CA GLY A 34 2.14 7.12 -15.08
C GLY A 34 0.87 6.92 -14.25
N HIS A 35 -0.32 6.96 -14.87
CA HIS A 35 -1.56 6.58 -14.17
C HIS A 35 -1.61 5.09 -13.85
N VAL A 36 -1.23 4.22 -14.80
CA VAL A 36 -1.14 2.77 -14.58
C VAL A 36 -0.10 2.48 -13.48
N ASP A 37 1.08 3.08 -13.58
CA ASP A 37 2.18 2.89 -12.61
C ASP A 37 1.79 3.39 -11.22
N GLY A 38 1.05 4.50 -11.12
CA GLY A 38 0.56 5.01 -9.85
C GLY A 38 -0.46 4.08 -9.18
N TYR A 39 -1.36 3.45 -9.95
CA TYR A 39 -2.25 2.42 -9.41
C TYR A 39 -1.46 1.16 -9.00
N GLN A 40 -0.46 0.75 -9.77
CA GLN A 40 0.42 -0.35 -9.37
C GLN A 40 1.14 -0.03 -8.05
N HIS A 41 1.58 1.22 -7.87
CA HIS A 41 2.20 1.69 -6.65
C HIS A 41 1.28 1.59 -5.43
N VAL A 42 -0.04 1.83 -5.57
CA VAL A 42 -1.02 1.60 -4.50
C VAL A 42 -0.95 0.15 -3.99
N PHE A 43 -0.87 -0.83 -4.91
CA PHE A 43 -0.79 -2.24 -4.52
C PHE A 43 0.55 -2.59 -3.85
N HIS A 44 1.65 -1.95 -4.24
CA HIS A 44 2.91 -2.09 -3.54
C HIS A 44 2.83 -1.59 -2.08
N LEU A 45 2.22 -0.43 -1.87
CA LEU A 45 1.98 0.12 -0.52
C LEU A 45 1.05 -0.77 0.31
N LEU A 46 0.03 -1.35 -0.32
CA LEU A 46 -0.89 -2.29 0.34
C LEU A 46 -0.18 -3.56 0.79
N LYS A 47 0.66 -4.16 -0.06
CA LYS A 47 1.46 -5.35 0.30
C LYS A 47 2.27 -5.07 1.56
N SER A 48 3.04 -3.98 1.59
CA SER A 48 3.85 -3.61 2.77
C SER A 48 3.00 -3.34 4.01
N SER A 49 1.89 -2.60 3.84
CA SER A 49 1.05 -2.19 4.96
C SER A 49 0.34 -3.39 5.60
N ILE A 50 -0.17 -4.32 4.80
CA ILE A 50 -0.82 -5.53 5.30
C ILE A 50 0.20 -6.43 6.02
N GLN A 51 1.37 -6.65 5.43
CA GLN A 51 2.39 -7.46 6.08
C GLN A 51 2.85 -6.85 7.41
N PHE A 52 3.10 -5.53 7.43
CA PHE A 52 3.65 -4.85 8.60
C PHE A 52 2.62 -4.57 9.70
N TYR A 53 1.39 -4.18 9.37
CA TYR A 53 0.40 -3.77 10.37
C TYR A 53 -0.62 -4.86 10.71
N LEU A 54 -0.96 -5.74 9.77
CA LEU A 54 -2.01 -6.75 10.00
C LEU A 54 -1.42 -8.10 10.45
N PHE A 55 -0.31 -8.52 9.85
CA PHE A 55 0.27 -9.85 10.11
C PHE A 55 1.55 -9.86 10.93
N ASN A 56 2.10 -8.69 11.25
CA ASN A 56 3.26 -8.60 12.11
C ASN A 56 2.86 -8.84 13.57
N ASP A 57 3.55 -9.78 14.22
CA ASP A 57 3.35 -10.09 15.63
C ASP A 57 4.50 -9.47 16.43
N PRO A 58 4.25 -8.45 17.27
CA PRO A 58 5.30 -7.79 18.03
C PRO A 58 5.98 -8.72 19.06
N LEU A 59 5.32 -9.83 19.44
CA LEU A 59 5.90 -10.84 20.33
C LEU A 59 6.76 -11.86 19.58
N ARG A 60 6.70 -11.88 18.24
CA ARG A 60 7.44 -12.80 17.37
C ARG A 60 8.03 -12.05 16.17
N PRO A 61 9.00 -11.14 16.43
CA PRO A 61 9.55 -10.29 15.38
C PRO A 61 10.24 -11.12 14.31
N ARG A 62 10.01 -10.73 13.06
CA ARG A 62 10.67 -11.30 11.88
C ARG A 62 11.08 -10.17 10.95
N LEU A 63 12.18 -10.38 10.23
CA LEU A 63 12.54 -9.48 9.14
C LEU A 63 11.51 -9.61 8.02
N MET A 64 11.14 -8.47 7.45
CA MET A 64 10.23 -8.36 6.32
C MET A 64 10.98 -7.66 5.20
N LEU A 65 10.93 -8.24 4.00
CA LEU A 65 11.50 -7.60 2.82
C LEU A 65 10.57 -6.45 2.42
N LEU A 66 11.11 -5.22 2.38
CA LEU A 66 10.34 -4.02 2.10
C LEU A 66 10.18 -3.73 0.60
N ALA A 67 11.13 -4.20 -0.20
CA ALA A 67 11.12 -4.09 -1.64
C ALA A 67 11.88 -5.27 -2.26
N ASP A 68 11.46 -5.68 -3.46
CA ASP A 68 12.05 -6.71 -4.30
C ASP A 68 11.94 -6.30 -5.78
N GLU A 69 12.16 -7.22 -6.73
CA GLU A 69 12.05 -6.94 -8.17
C GLU A 69 10.64 -6.51 -8.58
N ASP A 70 9.62 -7.11 -7.96
CA ASP A 70 8.20 -6.93 -8.28
C ASP A 70 7.44 -6.10 -7.24
N HIS A 71 8.13 -5.58 -6.22
CA HIS A 71 7.54 -4.82 -5.13
C HIS A 71 8.43 -3.65 -4.75
N LYS A 72 7.95 -2.43 -5.00
CA LYS A 72 8.75 -1.23 -4.83
C LYS A 72 8.19 -0.34 -3.74
N LEU A 73 9.07 0.21 -2.91
CA LEU A 73 8.73 1.23 -1.93
C LEU A 73 9.41 2.54 -2.32
N ILE A 74 8.79 3.68 -2.03
CA ILE A 74 9.18 5.01 -2.53
C ILE A 74 10.70 5.23 -2.41
N GLY A 75 11.39 5.29 -3.55
CA GLY A 75 12.83 5.56 -3.63
C GLY A 75 13.71 4.40 -3.14
N ASP A 76 13.32 3.15 -3.40
CA ASP A 76 14.12 1.97 -3.07
C ASP A 76 15.48 1.99 -3.78
N ASN A 77 16.50 1.49 -3.07
CA ASN A 77 17.82 1.30 -3.66
C ASN A 77 17.80 0.05 -4.53
N VAL A 78 18.02 0.23 -5.83
CA VAL A 78 18.02 -0.87 -6.81
C VAL A 78 19.17 -1.87 -6.62
N ASP A 79 20.21 -1.49 -5.87
CA ASP A 79 21.39 -2.32 -5.61
C ASP A 79 21.32 -3.10 -4.28
N ALA A 80 20.22 -2.98 -3.52
CA ALA A 80 20.08 -3.53 -2.16
C ALA A 80 19.47 -4.94 -2.12
#